data_AF-A0A2P5NGP1-F1
#
_entry.id   AF-A0A2P5NGP1-F1
#
_cell.length_a   1.000
_cell.length_b   1.000
_cell.length_c   1.000
_cell.angle_alpha   90.00
_cell.angle_beta   90.00
_cell.angle_gamma   90.00
#
_symmetry.space_group_name_H-M   'P 1'
#
loop_
_entity.id
_entity.type
_entity.pdbx_description
1 polymer ?
#
loop_
_entity_poly.entity_id
_entity_poly.type
_entity_poly.pdbx_seq_one_letter_code
_entity_poly.pdbx_strand_id
1 'polypeptide(L)'
;MTAAEITEVPSPFCGIGSDDLVVKSDGVRIEVVANGCAVNTPAFEQAMGDATPRIDGRPVSLATAVARAADLLRAARQPVIGGCATDVSGMRALLALADTVGAVVDAGSFNVTRRNLLALQDGGWMNTSLTEIRNRCDFLLVVGTVPENFAPRFFERGLWTEEAIHLADPSAREVVYLGKAPCGEASTSPSGQKAQVLACADNDLPSVLAVLSARVKKQVIQAQSVGGIAVSELQAVVDKLRNAKYGVVLWGADALDYDHAELTVQAICNIVKDINQQGTRCSGFPLGGKEGDQTASQVCGWITGYPARISFARGYPEYDPFLYDTQAMLAGGEADVLVWVHAFDTQATPPETNVPTIVIGRSGMCFHKQHEVFIPIGTPGIDHVGHAYRMDSAIALRLKKLRDANLPSTAEILNAIASAA
;
A
#
# COMPACT_ATOMS: atom_id res chain seq x y z
N MET A 1 -14.96 -18.50 28.57
CA MET A 1 -14.14 -19.26 27.61
C MET A 1 -12.70 -18.80 27.78
N THR A 2 -11.74 -19.70 27.90
CA THR A 2 -10.32 -19.34 27.97
C THR A 2 -9.90 -18.78 26.61
N ALA A 3 -9.23 -17.62 26.59
CA ALA A 3 -8.78 -17.00 25.35
C ALA A 3 -7.82 -17.96 24.63
N ALA A 4 -8.10 -18.27 23.36
CA ALA A 4 -7.26 -19.12 22.54
C ALA A 4 -6.07 -18.32 22.02
N GLU A 5 -4.87 -18.84 22.19
CA GLU A 5 -3.67 -18.28 21.59
C GLU A 5 -3.53 -18.80 20.15
N ILE A 6 -3.34 -17.88 19.22
CA ILE A 6 -3.19 -18.16 17.79
C ILE A 6 -1.84 -17.57 17.36
N THR A 7 -0.95 -18.43 16.89
CA THR A 7 0.39 -18.06 16.43
C THR A 7 0.42 -17.86 14.92
N GLU A 8 1.52 -17.30 14.39
CA GLU A 8 1.76 -17.11 12.96
C GLU A 8 0.60 -16.38 12.26
N VAL A 9 0.14 -15.30 12.87
CA VAL A 9 -0.99 -14.52 12.37
C VAL A 9 -0.48 -13.48 11.36
N PRO A 10 -0.93 -13.51 10.10
CA PRO A 10 -0.59 -12.50 9.11
C PRO A 10 -1.38 -11.20 9.32
N SER A 11 -0.67 -10.08 9.21
CA SER A 11 -1.21 -8.73 9.27
C SER A 11 -1.48 -8.19 7.86
N PRO A 12 -2.73 -7.88 7.51
CA PRO A 12 -3.06 -7.22 6.24
C PRO A 12 -2.97 -5.69 6.31
N PHE A 13 -2.61 -5.11 7.46
CA PHE A 13 -2.67 -3.65 7.69
C PHE A 13 -1.42 -2.91 7.18
N CYS A 14 -0.23 -3.48 7.40
CA CYS A 14 1.02 -2.92 6.88
C CYS A 14 1.45 -3.65 5.61
N GLY A 15 2.11 -2.95 4.70
CA GLY A 15 2.58 -3.56 3.45
C GLY A 15 3.62 -4.68 3.64
N ILE A 16 4.31 -4.74 4.79
CA ILE A 16 5.27 -5.83 5.08
C ILE A 16 4.55 -7.16 5.23
N GLY A 17 3.28 -7.15 5.62
CA GLY A 17 2.53 -8.39 5.76
C GLY A 17 3.14 -9.32 6.81
N SER A 18 3.46 -8.80 8.00
CA SER A 18 4.04 -9.62 9.09
C SER A 18 3.16 -10.81 9.40
N ASP A 19 3.74 -12.00 9.35
CA ASP A 19 3.10 -13.32 9.49
C ASP A 19 3.50 -14.07 10.77
N ASP A 20 4.11 -13.35 11.71
CA ASP A 20 4.66 -13.87 12.96
C ASP A 20 3.91 -13.35 14.20
N LEU A 21 2.75 -12.70 14.05
CA LEU A 21 1.99 -12.21 15.19
C LEU A 21 1.48 -13.36 16.04
N VAL A 22 1.49 -13.17 17.35
CA VAL A 22 0.79 -14.03 18.31
C VAL A 22 -0.35 -13.22 18.90
N VAL A 23 -1.56 -13.74 18.78
CA VAL A 23 -2.78 -13.08 19.24
C VAL A 23 -3.55 -13.97 20.19
N LYS A 24 -4.22 -13.38 21.17
CA LYS A 24 -5.23 -14.04 22.00
C LYS A 24 -6.61 -13.61 21.55
N SER A 25 -7.53 -14.56 21.43
CA SER A 25 -8.93 -14.30 21.12
C SER A 25 -9.84 -14.97 22.14
N ASP A 26 -10.75 -14.21 22.74
CA ASP A 26 -11.83 -14.74 23.59
C ASP A 26 -13.12 -15.04 22.81
N GLY A 27 -13.07 -14.94 21.48
CA GLY A 27 -14.20 -15.06 20.56
C GLY A 27 -14.80 -13.72 20.14
N VAL A 28 -14.49 -12.63 20.83
CA VAL A 28 -15.03 -11.27 20.57
C VAL A 28 -13.89 -10.24 20.51
N ARG A 29 -13.00 -10.27 21.51
CA ARG A 29 -11.85 -9.39 21.64
C ARG A 29 -10.60 -10.09 21.15
N ILE A 30 -9.72 -9.30 20.54
CA ILE A 30 -8.41 -9.73 20.07
C ILE A 30 -7.38 -8.88 20.80
N GLU A 31 -6.33 -9.53 21.27
CA GLU A 31 -5.18 -8.92 21.92
C GLU A 31 -3.91 -9.40 21.21
N VAL A 32 -3.02 -8.49 20.84
CA VAL A 32 -1.72 -8.84 20.26
C VAL A 32 -0.71 -9.02 21.39
N VAL A 33 -0.31 -10.27 21.65
CA VAL A 33 0.56 -10.59 22.79
C VAL A 33 2.04 -10.69 22.44
N ALA A 34 2.39 -10.84 21.16
CA ALA A 34 3.76 -10.79 20.68
C ALA A 34 3.87 -10.24 19.26
N ASN A 35 5.04 -9.66 18.95
CA ASN A 35 5.44 -9.19 17.62
C ASN A 35 4.58 -8.04 17.03
N GLY A 36 3.81 -7.38 17.91
CA GLY A 36 3.01 -6.19 17.57
C GLY A 36 3.85 -4.97 17.19
N CYS A 37 3.23 -4.00 16.53
CA CYS A 37 3.83 -2.70 16.21
C CYS A 37 2.76 -1.59 16.19
N ALA A 38 3.22 -0.34 16.03
CA ALA A 38 2.37 0.85 16.02
C ALA A 38 1.25 0.85 14.94
N VAL A 39 1.34 -0.02 13.93
CA VAL A 39 0.31 -0.17 12.88
C VAL A 39 -0.60 -1.36 13.17
N ASN A 40 -0.04 -2.54 13.41
CA ASN A 40 -0.85 -3.76 13.48
C ASN A 40 -1.60 -3.93 14.82
N THR A 41 -0.99 -3.57 15.95
CA THR A 41 -1.58 -3.74 17.29
C THR A 41 -2.90 -2.99 17.40
N PRO A 42 -2.96 -1.66 17.16
CA PRO A 42 -4.24 -0.95 17.24
C PRO A 42 -5.26 -1.47 16.21
N ALA A 43 -4.82 -1.90 15.04
CA ALA A 43 -5.71 -2.40 14.00
C ALA A 43 -6.35 -3.75 14.35
N PHE A 44 -5.61 -4.66 15.00
CA PHE A 44 -6.14 -5.95 15.49
C PHE A 44 -7.00 -5.78 16.74
N GLU A 45 -6.58 -4.92 17.67
CA GLU A 45 -7.24 -4.73 18.97
C GLU A 45 -8.45 -3.80 18.91
N GLN A 46 -8.71 -3.20 17.74
CA GLN A 46 -9.90 -2.38 17.54
C GLN A 46 -11.17 -3.17 17.88
N ALA A 47 -11.92 -2.62 18.85
CA ALA A 47 -13.20 -3.17 19.27
C ALA A 47 -14.21 -3.18 18.11
N MET A 48 -15.09 -4.18 18.11
CA MET A 48 -16.25 -4.16 17.20
C MET A 48 -17.13 -2.96 17.55
N GLY A 49 -17.45 -2.16 16.53
CA GLY A 49 -18.36 -1.03 16.64
C GLY A 49 -19.78 -1.42 16.22
N ASP A 50 -20.52 -0.46 15.67
CA ASP A 50 -21.85 -0.74 15.13
C ASP A 50 -21.77 -1.75 13.98
N ALA A 51 -22.64 -2.76 14.06
CA ALA A 51 -22.79 -3.86 13.12
C ALA A 51 -24.13 -3.79 12.36
N THR A 52 -24.90 -2.72 12.54
CA THR A 52 -26.23 -2.56 11.96
C THR A 52 -26.17 -1.79 10.64
N PRO A 53 -26.69 -2.35 9.54
CA PRO A 53 -26.86 -1.59 8.30
C PRO A 53 -27.79 -0.39 8.50
N ARG A 54 -27.53 0.71 7.79
CA ARG A 54 -28.29 1.95 7.90
C ARG A 54 -28.66 2.52 6.53
N ILE A 55 -29.81 3.16 6.45
CA ILE A 55 -30.24 4.03 5.34
C ILE A 55 -30.56 5.39 5.92
N ASP A 56 -29.92 6.45 5.42
CA ASP A 56 -30.04 7.82 5.94
C ASP A 56 -29.87 7.89 7.47
N GLY A 57 -28.91 7.11 7.99
CA GLY A 57 -28.62 6.96 9.41
C GLY A 57 -29.62 6.13 10.23
N ARG A 58 -30.69 5.62 9.64
CA ARG A 58 -31.69 4.78 10.33
C ARG A 58 -31.34 3.30 10.21
N PRO A 59 -31.32 2.53 11.32
CA PRO A 59 -31.10 1.09 11.29
C PRO A 59 -32.11 0.35 10.40
N VAL A 60 -31.62 -0.56 9.55
CA VAL A 60 -32.43 -1.40 8.67
C VAL A 60 -31.88 -2.83 8.60
N SER A 61 -32.66 -3.76 8.02
CA SER A 61 -32.15 -5.09 7.72
C SER A 61 -31.08 -5.05 6.62
N LEU A 62 -30.20 -6.05 6.61
CA LEU A 62 -29.18 -6.19 5.56
C LEU A 62 -29.81 -6.28 4.16
N ALA A 63 -30.88 -7.07 4.01
CA ALA A 63 -31.58 -7.21 2.74
C ALA A 63 -32.14 -5.87 2.24
N THR A 64 -32.67 -5.04 3.15
CA THR A 64 -33.15 -3.69 2.82
C THR A 64 -32.02 -2.75 2.39
N ALA A 65 -30.88 -2.79 3.08
CA ALA A 65 -29.72 -1.98 2.71
C ALA A 65 -29.14 -2.39 1.34
N VAL A 66 -29.03 -3.69 1.06
CA VAL A 66 -28.59 -4.22 -0.24
C VAL A 66 -29.54 -3.81 -1.36
N ALA A 67 -30.86 -3.96 -1.15
CA ALA A 67 -31.86 -3.54 -2.14
C ALA A 67 -31.77 -2.05 -2.45
N ARG A 68 -31.60 -1.21 -1.41
CA ARG A 68 -31.44 0.24 -1.58
C ARG A 68 -30.16 0.60 -2.33
N ALA A 69 -29.04 -0.05 -2.03
CA ALA A 69 -27.79 0.16 -2.74
C ALA A 69 -27.93 -0.22 -4.23
N ALA A 70 -28.58 -1.34 -4.52
CA ALA A 70 -28.86 -1.76 -5.89
C ALA A 70 -29.80 -0.80 -6.64
N ASP A 71 -30.84 -0.28 -5.98
CA ASP A 71 -31.73 0.74 -6.56
C ASP A 71 -30.99 2.02 -6.98
N LEU A 72 -30.05 2.48 -6.14
CA LEU A 72 -29.22 3.64 -6.45
C LEU A 72 -28.32 3.38 -7.66
N LEU A 73 -27.68 2.21 -7.72
CA LEU A 73 -26.81 1.84 -8.84
C LEU A 73 -27.58 1.63 -10.14
N ARG A 74 -28.80 1.06 -10.10
CA ARG A 74 -29.68 0.95 -11.28
C ARG A 74 -30.06 2.29 -11.90
N ALA A 75 -30.17 3.31 -11.07
CA ALA A 75 -30.51 4.66 -11.51
C ALA A 75 -29.28 5.47 -11.94
N ALA A 76 -28.07 5.02 -11.62
CA ALA A 76 -26.82 5.69 -11.91
C ALA A 76 -26.48 5.60 -13.42
N ARG A 77 -25.80 6.63 -13.91
CA ARG A 77 -25.28 6.74 -15.27
C ARG A 77 -23.76 6.71 -15.30
N GLN A 78 -23.13 7.20 -14.23
CA GLN A 78 -21.67 7.27 -14.10
C GLN A 78 -21.27 6.93 -12.65
N PRO A 79 -21.60 5.71 -12.14
CA PRO A 79 -21.22 5.34 -10.79
C PRO A 79 -19.70 5.19 -10.66
N VAL A 80 -19.17 5.57 -9.50
CA VAL A 80 -17.75 5.39 -9.14
C VAL A 80 -17.64 4.51 -7.92
N ILE A 81 -16.73 3.53 -7.96
CA ILE A 81 -16.34 2.71 -6.82
C ILE A 81 -14.93 3.12 -6.36
N GLY A 82 -14.87 3.73 -5.18
CA GLY A 82 -13.67 4.25 -4.55
C GLY A 82 -13.21 3.45 -3.34
N GLY A 83 -12.03 3.78 -2.82
CA GLY A 83 -11.40 3.13 -1.66
C GLY A 83 -10.69 1.85 -2.06
N CYS A 84 -11.46 0.84 -2.52
CA CYS A 84 -10.98 -0.47 -2.96
C CYS A 84 -10.05 -1.20 -1.97
N ALA A 85 -10.20 -0.94 -0.68
CA ALA A 85 -9.35 -1.50 0.37
C ALA A 85 -9.99 -2.76 0.96
N THR A 86 -9.69 -3.92 0.37
CA THR A 86 -10.25 -5.23 0.75
C THR A 86 -9.30 -6.38 0.37
N ASP A 87 -9.73 -7.63 0.60
CA ASP A 87 -8.99 -8.83 0.23
C ASP A 87 -9.23 -9.23 -1.25
N VAL A 88 -8.55 -10.28 -1.71
CA VAL A 88 -8.70 -10.76 -3.11
C VAL A 88 -10.16 -11.05 -3.46
N SER A 89 -10.92 -11.68 -2.58
CA SER A 89 -12.33 -12.03 -2.84
C SER A 89 -13.20 -10.79 -2.92
N GLY A 90 -13.02 -9.83 -2.01
CA GLY A 90 -13.71 -8.54 -2.05
C GLY A 90 -13.43 -7.78 -3.33
N MET A 91 -12.17 -7.70 -3.75
CA MET A 91 -11.81 -6.97 -4.97
C MET A 91 -12.33 -7.64 -6.25
N ARG A 92 -12.39 -8.98 -6.28
CA ARG A 92 -13.04 -9.71 -7.39
C ARG A 92 -14.53 -9.38 -7.49
N ALA A 93 -15.23 -9.38 -6.36
CA ALA A 93 -16.64 -9.01 -6.32
C ALA A 93 -16.87 -7.53 -6.68
N LEU A 94 -15.93 -6.65 -6.30
CA LEU A 94 -15.94 -5.23 -6.65
C LEU A 94 -15.86 -5.03 -8.16
N LEU A 95 -14.90 -5.67 -8.83
CA LEU A 95 -14.77 -5.60 -10.29
C LEU A 95 -15.97 -6.22 -11.01
N ALA A 96 -16.54 -7.30 -10.48
CA ALA A 96 -17.76 -7.90 -11.05
C ALA A 96 -18.98 -6.97 -10.94
N LEU A 97 -19.14 -6.28 -9.79
CA LEU A 97 -20.15 -5.25 -9.64
C LEU A 97 -19.91 -4.09 -10.62
N ALA A 98 -18.66 -3.62 -10.74
CA ALA A 98 -18.31 -2.53 -11.63
C ALA A 98 -18.61 -2.85 -13.10
N ASP A 99 -18.29 -4.06 -13.56
CA ASP A 99 -18.62 -4.54 -14.89
C ASP A 99 -20.14 -4.59 -15.12
N THR A 100 -20.89 -5.05 -14.12
CA THR A 100 -22.37 -5.13 -14.18
C THR A 100 -23.03 -3.76 -14.35
N VAL A 101 -22.53 -2.74 -13.63
CA VAL A 101 -23.16 -1.40 -13.59
C VAL A 101 -22.42 -0.35 -14.42
N GLY A 102 -21.37 -0.75 -15.15
CA GLY A 102 -20.55 0.16 -15.97
C GLY A 102 -19.78 1.20 -15.16
N ALA A 103 -19.39 0.88 -13.92
CA ALA A 103 -18.75 1.85 -13.01
C ALA A 103 -17.29 2.16 -13.37
N VAL A 104 -16.81 3.29 -12.87
CA VAL A 104 -15.37 3.55 -12.71
C VAL A 104 -14.88 2.91 -11.41
N VAL A 105 -13.71 2.26 -11.46
CA VAL A 105 -13.04 1.67 -10.29
C VAL A 105 -11.73 2.38 -10.01
N ASP A 106 -11.58 2.81 -8.77
CA ASP A 106 -10.43 3.56 -8.30
C ASP A 106 -10.02 3.18 -6.87
N ALA A 107 -8.73 2.86 -6.70
CA ALA A 107 -8.16 2.63 -5.39
C ALA A 107 -7.81 3.96 -4.72
N GLY A 108 -8.15 4.12 -3.44
CA GLY A 108 -7.96 5.40 -2.72
C GLY A 108 -6.51 5.92 -2.71
N SER A 109 -5.54 5.00 -2.76
CA SER A 109 -4.09 5.24 -2.83
C SER A 109 -3.55 5.45 -4.25
N PHE A 110 -4.38 5.42 -5.29
CA PHE A 110 -3.89 5.36 -6.67
C PHE A 110 -3.01 6.55 -7.06
N ASN A 111 -3.27 7.76 -6.57
CA ASN A 111 -2.41 8.91 -6.88
C ASN A 111 -0.97 8.73 -6.39
N VAL A 112 -0.77 8.03 -5.28
CA VAL A 112 0.55 7.62 -4.79
C VAL A 112 1.12 6.50 -5.66
N THR A 113 0.34 5.43 -5.85
CA THR A 113 0.78 4.25 -6.62
C THR A 113 1.06 4.58 -8.09
N ARG A 114 0.38 5.56 -8.68
CA ARG A 114 0.59 6.08 -10.03
C ARG A 114 2.03 6.53 -10.26
N ARG A 115 2.68 7.14 -9.25
CA ARG A 115 4.09 7.57 -9.33
C ARG A 115 5.01 6.39 -9.66
N ASN A 116 4.74 5.22 -9.08
CA ASN A 116 5.45 3.97 -9.37
C ASN A 116 5.01 3.36 -10.71
N LEU A 117 3.70 3.33 -10.99
CA LEU A 117 3.15 2.68 -12.18
C LEU A 117 3.62 3.35 -13.47
N LEU A 118 3.63 4.68 -13.54
CA LEU A 118 4.09 5.40 -14.73
C LEU A 118 5.58 5.13 -15.01
N ALA A 119 6.42 5.12 -13.98
CA ALA A 119 7.83 4.79 -14.13
C ALA A 119 8.04 3.32 -14.59
N LEU A 120 7.26 2.38 -14.04
CA LEU A 120 7.25 0.98 -14.44
C LEU A 120 6.79 0.78 -15.89
N GLN A 121 5.68 1.40 -16.28
CA GLN A 121 5.08 1.23 -17.61
C GLN A 121 5.95 1.81 -18.72
N ASP A 122 6.65 2.92 -18.45
CA ASP A 122 7.52 3.58 -19.43
C ASP A 122 8.89 2.89 -19.57
N GLY A 123 9.57 2.64 -18.45
CA GLY A 123 10.97 2.20 -18.47
C GLY A 123 11.19 0.76 -17.99
N GLY A 124 10.20 0.14 -17.36
CA GLY A 124 10.41 -1.04 -16.52
C GLY A 124 11.23 -0.73 -15.25
N TRP A 125 11.26 -1.70 -14.33
CA TRP A 125 12.10 -1.64 -13.13
C TRP A 125 12.70 -3.01 -12.79
N MET A 126 13.73 -3.03 -11.95
CA MET A 126 14.39 -4.26 -11.49
C MET A 126 14.26 -4.32 -9.97
N ASN A 127 13.18 -4.92 -9.46
CA ASN A 127 12.88 -4.93 -8.02
C ASN A 127 13.22 -6.26 -7.34
N THR A 128 13.25 -6.24 -6.00
CA THR A 128 13.57 -7.39 -5.14
C THR A 128 12.44 -7.72 -4.15
N SER A 129 12.52 -8.88 -3.50
CA SER A 129 11.63 -9.26 -2.39
C SER A 129 12.24 -8.95 -1.02
N LEU A 130 11.40 -8.91 0.02
CA LEU A 130 11.87 -8.80 1.41
C LEU A 130 12.80 -9.96 1.80
N THR A 131 12.57 -11.15 1.26
CA THR A 131 13.41 -12.34 1.53
C THR A 131 14.80 -12.19 0.90
N GLU A 132 14.88 -11.60 -0.29
CA GLU A 132 16.15 -11.32 -0.94
C GLU A 132 16.90 -10.19 -0.23
N ILE A 133 16.20 -9.16 0.26
CA ILE A 133 16.81 -8.13 1.12
C ILE A 133 17.42 -8.80 2.36
N ARG A 134 16.62 -9.61 3.07
CA ARG A 134 17.06 -10.32 4.28
C ARG A 134 18.31 -11.16 4.08
N ASN A 135 18.44 -11.83 2.93
CA ASN A 135 19.47 -12.83 2.74
C ASN A 135 20.70 -12.37 1.96
N ARG A 136 20.58 -11.31 1.13
CA ARG A 136 21.65 -10.88 0.22
C ARG A 136 22.09 -9.44 0.40
N CYS A 137 21.19 -8.53 0.83
CA CYS A 137 21.47 -7.09 0.83
C CYS A 137 22.63 -6.73 1.76
N ASP A 138 23.75 -6.30 1.20
CA ASP A 138 24.92 -5.79 1.95
C ASP A 138 24.99 -4.26 1.99
N PHE A 139 24.28 -3.58 1.09
CA PHE A 139 24.18 -2.13 1.06
C PHE A 139 22.74 -1.68 0.74
N LEU A 140 22.15 -0.88 1.63
CA LEU A 140 20.82 -0.29 1.47
C LEU A 140 20.91 1.23 1.32
N LEU A 141 20.48 1.75 0.16
CA LEU A 141 20.26 3.17 -0.07
C LEU A 141 18.76 3.48 0.07
N VAL A 142 18.40 4.25 1.08
CA VAL A 142 17.03 4.75 1.31
C VAL A 142 16.88 6.13 0.69
N VAL A 143 15.91 6.32 -0.21
CA VAL A 143 15.73 7.56 -0.98
C VAL A 143 14.40 8.21 -0.65
N GLY A 144 14.45 9.45 -0.15
CA GLY A 144 13.29 10.33 0.02
C GLY A 144 12.22 9.85 1.00
N THR A 145 12.47 8.78 1.76
CA THR A 145 11.49 8.15 2.66
C THR A 145 12.11 7.74 3.99
N VAL A 146 11.26 7.37 4.93
CA VAL A 146 11.60 6.89 6.27
C VAL A 146 10.88 5.55 6.49
N PRO A 147 11.53 4.40 6.19
CA PRO A 147 10.89 3.09 6.15
C PRO A 147 10.14 2.71 7.42
N GLU A 148 10.68 3.08 8.57
CA GLU A 148 10.16 2.78 9.90
C GLU A 148 8.86 3.55 10.24
N ASN A 149 8.59 4.69 9.58
CA ASN A 149 7.28 5.37 9.67
C ASN A 149 6.21 4.59 8.90
N PHE A 150 6.59 4.06 7.74
CA PHE A 150 5.67 3.32 6.88
C PHE A 150 5.42 1.91 7.40
N ALA A 151 6.50 1.21 7.75
CA ALA A 151 6.51 -0.16 8.21
C ALA A 151 7.51 -0.33 9.37
N PRO A 152 7.05 -0.16 10.63
CA PRO A 152 7.92 -0.08 11.81
C PRO A 152 8.88 -1.25 12.02
N ARG A 153 8.51 -2.44 11.54
CA ARG A 153 9.32 -3.67 11.66
C ARG A 153 10.15 -3.98 10.40
N PHE A 154 10.33 -3.01 9.49
CA PHE A 154 11.11 -3.20 8.25
C PHE A 154 12.53 -3.66 8.55
N PHE A 155 13.25 -2.91 9.38
CA PHE A 155 14.63 -3.21 9.71
C PHE A 155 14.74 -4.52 10.49
N GLU A 156 13.95 -4.70 11.55
CA GLU A 156 13.90 -5.93 12.36
C GLU A 156 13.71 -7.20 11.50
N ARG A 157 12.74 -7.19 10.57
CA ARG A 157 12.42 -8.39 9.78
C ARG A 157 13.22 -8.53 8.50
N GLY A 158 13.57 -7.40 7.89
CA GLY A 158 14.14 -7.32 6.55
C GLY A 158 15.65 -7.14 6.52
N LEU A 159 16.26 -6.51 7.53
CA LEU A 159 17.68 -6.11 7.47
C LEU A 159 18.52 -6.50 8.69
N TRP A 160 17.99 -6.47 9.91
CA TRP A 160 18.73 -6.81 11.13
C TRP A 160 18.37 -8.21 11.61
N THR A 161 18.76 -9.20 10.81
CA THR A 161 18.49 -10.61 11.11
C THR A 161 19.72 -11.29 11.68
N GLU A 162 19.53 -12.23 12.61
CA GLU A 162 20.63 -12.98 13.24
C GLU A 162 21.43 -13.78 12.20
N GLU A 163 20.72 -14.34 11.22
CA GLU A 163 21.31 -15.15 10.15
C GLU A 163 20.86 -14.65 8.77
N ALA A 164 21.72 -14.87 7.77
CA ALA A 164 21.43 -14.63 6.36
C ALA A 164 22.20 -15.62 5.48
N ILE A 165 21.52 -16.15 4.45
CA ILE A 165 22.08 -17.24 3.63
C ILE A 165 23.34 -16.83 2.86
N HIS A 166 23.42 -15.58 2.39
CA HIS A 166 24.50 -15.12 1.50
C HIS A 166 25.40 -14.04 2.10
N LEU A 167 25.30 -13.80 3.41
CA LEU A 167 26.11 -12.80 4.12
C LEU A 167 26.75 -13.43 5.34
N ALA A 168 28.06 -13.27 5.48
CA ALA A 168 28.83 -13.80 6.61
C ALA A 168 28.51 -13.05 7.92
N ASP A 169 28.25 -11.75 7.82
CA ASP A 169 27.88 -10.89 8.95
C ASP A 169 26.73 -9.96 8.55
N PRO A 170 25.47 -10.33 8.89
CA PRO A 170 24.30 -9.47 8.67
C PRO A 170 24.35 -8.13 9.41
N SER A 171 25.12 -8.03 10.51
CA SER A 171 25.20 -6.82 11.32
C SER A 171 26.09 -5.74 10.70
N ALA A 172 26.91 -6.11 9.71
CA ALA A 172 27.82 -5.22 8.99
C ALA A 172 27.20 -4.54 7.77
N ARG A 173 25.88 -4.72 7.52
CA ARG A 173 25.20 -4.09 6.38
C ARG A 173 25.21 -2.57 6.54
N GLU A 174 25.53 -1.88 5.46
CA GLU A 174 25.57 -0.43 5.45
C GLU A 174 24.22 0.15 5.02
N VAL A 175 23.78 1.20 5.71
CA VAL A 175 22.56 1.96 5.38
C VAL A 175 22.92 3.42 5.13
N VAL A 176 22.48 3.95 4.00
CA VAL A 176 22.60 5.37 3.65
C VAL A 176 21.20 5.92 3.38
N TYR A 177 20.87 7.03 4.00
CA TYR A 177 19.68 7.82 3.69
C TYR A 177 20.05 9.00 2.79
N LEU A 178 19.28 9.19 1.73
CA LEU A 178 19.37 10.32 0.79
C LEU A 178 18.05 11.08 0.79
N GLY A 179 18.06 12.35 1.21
CA GLY A 179 16.87 13.18 1.35
C GLY A 179 16.39 13.32 2.80
N LYS A 180 15.72 12.29 3.34
CA LYS A 180 15.14 12.31 4.69
C LYS A 180 16.05 11.61 5.69
N ALA A 181 16.03 12.05 6.95
CA ALA A 181 16.72 11.37 8.04
C ALA A 181 15.86 10.25 8.64
N PRO A 182 16.46 9.18 9.19
CA PRO A 182 15.73 8.16 9.93
C PRO A 182 15.04 8.74 11.17
N CYS A 183 13.97 8.09 11.63
CA CYS A 183 13.35 8.37 12.92
C CYS A 183 13.79 7.33 13.96
N GLY A 184 14.34 7.81 15.07
CA GLY A 184 14.86 6.94 16.13
C GLY A 184 16.07 6.12 15.68
N GLU A 185 16.16 4.88 16.16
CA GLU A 185 17.34 4.01 16.01
C GLU A 185 17.03 2.72 15.23
N ALA A 186 15.89 2.64 14.53
CA ALA A 186 15.49 1.43 13.80
C ALA A 186 16.49 1.03 12.71
N SER A 187 17.13 2.02 12.08
CA SER A 187 18.18 1.81 11.08
C SER A 187 19.59 1.67 11.66
N THR A 188 19.75 1.70 12.98
CA THR A 188 21.05 1.49 13.64
C THR A 188 21.33 -0.01 13.66
N SER A 189 22.52 -0.41 13.22
CA SER A 189 22.89 -1.83 13.17
C SER A 189 22.96 -2.45 14.57
N PRO A 190 22.88 -3.79 14.70
CA PRO A 190 23.13 -4.48 15.96
C PRO A 190 24.51 -4.19 16.57
N SER A 191 25.50 -3.81 15.76
CA SER A 191 26.83 -3.41 16.19
C SER A 191 26.94 -1.93 16.62
N GLY A 192 25.83 -1.18 16.58
CA GLY A 192 25.75 0.22 16.98
C GLY A 192 26.14 1.23 15.88
N GLN A 193 26.33 0.77 14.64
CA GLN A 193 26.63 1.66 13.51
C GLN A 193 25.36 2.38 13.07
N LYS A 194 25.38 3.71 13.15
CA LYS A 194 24.29 4.55 12.66
C LYS A 194 24.32 4.65 11.13
N ALA A 195 23.14 4.79 10.54
CA ALA A 195 23.01 5.07 9.12
C ALA A 195 23.66 6.41 8.76
N GLN A 196 24.34 6.47 7.61
CA GLN A 196 24.83 7.73 7.06
C GLN A 196 23.64 8.52 6.52
N VAL A 197 23.60 9.83 6.76
CA VAL A 197 22.50 10.69 6.31
C VAL A 197 23.04 11.79 5.40
N LEU A 198 22.56 11.82 4.17
CA LEU A 198 22.78 12.88 3.19
C LEU A 198 21.44 13.60 2.99
N ALA A 199 21.14 14.55 3.88
CA ALA A 199 19.87 15.24 3.90
C ALA A 199 19.80 16.35 2.84
N CYS A 200 18.63 16.52 2.23
CA CYS A 200 18.29 17.65 1.36
C CYS A 200 16.78 17.94 1.47
N ALA A 201 16.34 19.10 0.99
CA ALA A 201 14.90 19.41 0.94
C ALA A 201 14.21 18.52 -0.12
N ASP A 202 12.91 18.24 0.08
CA ASP A 202 12.14 17.38 -0.84
C ASP A 202 12.17 17.91 -2.29
N ASN A 203 12.13 19.25 -2.47
CA ASN A 203 12.23 19.90 -3.79
C ASN A 203 13.63 19.80 -4.43
N ASP A 204 14.69 19.55 -3.65
CA ASP A 204 16.05 19.41 -4.15
C ASP A 204 16.37 17.95 -4.55
N LEU A 205 15.62 16.98 -4.01
CA LEU A 205 15.86 15.55 -4.22
C LEU A 205 15.91 15.14 -5.71
N PRO A 206 15.06 15.66 -6.63
CA PRO A 206 15.18 15.35 -8.05
C PRO A 206 16.54 15.77 -8.63
N SER A 207 17.04 16.95 -8.26
CA SER A 207 18.35 17.46 -8.71
C SER A 207 19.50 16.64 -8.13
N VAL A 208 19.40 16.25 -6.86
CA VAL A 208 20.37 15.38 -6.18
C VAL A 208 20.46 14.01 -6.88
N LEU A 209 19.31 13.41 -7.22
CA LEU A 209 19.26 12.13 -7.94
C LEU A 209 19.76 12.26 -9.38
N ALA A 210 19.53 13.39 -10.06
CA ALA A 210 20.08 13.65 -11.38
C ALA A 210 21.62 13.67 -11.35
N VAL A 211 22.22 14.31 -10.34
CA VAL A 211 23.67 14.29 -10.13
C VAL A 211 24.16 12.89 -9.78
N LEU A 212 23.48 12.18 -8.88
CA LEU A 212 23.82 10.79 -8.54
C LEU A 212 23.82 9.90 -9.79
N SER A 213 22.77 9.96 -10.61
CA SER A 213 22.66 9.23 -11.88
C SER A 213 23.79 9.59 -12.85
N ALA A 214 24.11 10.88 -12.98
CA ALA A 214 25.21 11.32 -13.84
C ALA A 214 26.58 10.78 -13.35
N ARG A 215 26.81 10.70 -12.04
CA ARG A 215 28.01 10.07 -11.45
C ARG A 215 28.04 8.55 -11.66
N VAL A 216 26.90 7.87 -11.57
CA VAL A 216 26.76 6.45 -11.94
C VAL A 216 27.20 6.23 -13.40
N LYS A 217 26.79 7.14 -14.31
CA LYS A 217 27.18 7.16 -15.73
C LYS A 217 28.58 7.73 -16.01
N LYS A 218 29.37 8.02 -14.97
CA LYS A 218 30.74 8.57 -15.06
C LYS A 218 30.82 9.92 -15.79
N GLN A 219 29.76 10.71 -15.76
CA GLN A 219 29.74 12.05 -16.34
C GLN A 219 30.49 13.06 -15.46
N VAL A 220 31.06 14.08 -16.11
CA VAL A 220 31.74 15.17 -15.41
C VAL A 220 30.69 16.13 -14.85
N ILE A 221 30.79 16.43 -13.54
CA ILE A 221 29.92 17.37 -12.84
C ILE A 221 30.77 18.57 -12.46
N GLN A 222 30.36 19.77 -12.93
CA GLN A 222 31.07 21.02 -12.63
C GLN A 222 30.71 21.56 -11.23
N ALA A 223 29.48 21.31 -10.78
CA ALA A 223 29.02 21.70 -9.45
C ALA A 223 29.82 20.98 -8.35
N GLN A 224 30.08 21.68 -7.24
CA GLN A 224 30.74 21.10 -6.07
C GLN A 224 29.72 20.50 -5.08
N SER A 225 28.48 21.00 -5.09
CA SER A 225 27.37 20.51 -4.28
C SER A 225 26.02 20.67 -5.00
N VAL A 226 25.02 19.92 -4.55
CA VAL A 226 23.63 19.97 -5.01
C VAL A 226 22.69 19.65 -3.83
N GLY A 227 21.62 20.41 -3.64
CA GLY A 227 20.71 20.22 -2.50
C GLY A 227 21.38 20.26 -1.13
N GLY A 228 22.50 21.00 -1.00
CA GLY A 228 23.31 21.05 0.22
C GLY A 228 24.29 19.87 0.42
N ILE A 229 24.31 18.87 -0.48
CA ILE A 229 25.17 17.68 -0.39
C ILE A 229 26.37 17.85 -1.32
N ALA A 230 27.59 17.52 -0.86
CA ALA A 230 28.77 17.59 -1.71
C ALA A 230 28.75 16.50 -2.80
N VAL A 231 29.20 16.83 -4.01
CA VAL A 231 29.27 15.86 -5.12
C VAL A 231 30.23 14.70 -4.79
N SER A 232 31.24 14.93 -3.94
CA SER A 232 32.12 13.88 -3.41
C SER A 232 31.39 12.88 -2.50
N GLU A 233 30.41 13.32 -1.72
CA GLU A 233 29.59 12.42 -0.88
C GLU A 233 28.67 11.57 -1.74
N LEU A 234 28.06 12.16 -2.77
CA LEU A 234 27.29 11.40 -3.77
C LEU A 234 28.17 10.41 -4.54
N GLN A 235 29.41 10.78 -4.85
CA GLN A 235 30.38 9.84 -5.43
C GLN A 235 30.64 8.65 -4.50
N ALA A 236 30.79 8.88 -3.20
CA ALA A 236 30.96 7.80 -2.23
C ALA A 236 29.75 6.83 -2.23
N VAL A 237 28.52 7.35 -2.36
CA VAL A 237 27.32 6.50 -2.51
C VAL A 237 27.37 5.66 -3.79
N VAL A 238 27.79 6.25 -4.92
CA VAL A 238 27.96 5.51 -6.18
C VAL A 238 29.00 4.39 -6.02
N ASP A 239 30.10 4.67 -5.33
CA ASP A 239 31.15 3.67 -5.12
C ASP A 239 30.68 2.54 -4.20
N LYS A 240 29.87 2.83 -3.18
CA LYS A 240 29.21 1.80 -2.36
C LYS A 240 28.26 0.95 -3.19
N LEU A 241 27.41 1.56 -4.05
CA LEU A 241 26.53 0.80 -4.96
C LEU A 241 27.31 -0.10 -5.92
N ARG A 242 28.47 0.35 -6.43
CA ARG A 242 29.32 -0.42 -7.34
C ARG A 242 30.03 -1.58 -6.65
N ASN A 243 30.45 -1.38 -5.40
CA ASN A 243 31.22 -2.36 -4.63
C ASN A 243 30.34 -3.35 -3.85
N ALA A 244 29.06 -3.04 -3.66
CA ALA A 244 28.09 -3.96 -3.06
C ALA A 244 27.99 -5.25 -3.89
N LYS A 245 27.80 -6.39 -3.21
CA LYS A 245 27.46 -7.66 -3.85
C LYS A 245 25.98 -7.72 -4.23
N TYR A 246 25.13 -7.10 -3.41
CA TYR A 246 23.71 -6.96 -3.65
C TYR A 246 23.22 -5.63 -3.05
N GLY A 247 23.32 -4.55 -3.84
CA GLY A 247 22.82 -3.24 -3.43
C GLY A 247 21.30 -3.14 -3.58
N VAL A 248 20.63 -2.50 -2.64
CA VAL A 248 19.18 -2.23 -2.72
C VAL A 248 18.94 -0.73 -2.64
N VAL A 249 18.16 -0.19 -3.57
CA VAL A 249 17.66 1.19 -3.53
C VAL A 249 16.18 1.15 -3.15
N LEU A 250 15.87 1.60 -1.95
CA LEU A 250 14.53 1.62 -1.38
C LEU A 250 13.96 3.04 -1.45
N TRP A 251 12.69 3.16 -1.84
CA TRP A 251 11.96 4.44 -1.83
C TRP A 251 10.51 4.24 -1.39
N GLY A 252 9.83 5.31 -1.02
CA GLY A 252 8.39 5.32 -0.75
C GLY A 252 7.73 6.39 -1.59
N ALA A 253 6.85 6.01 -2.50
CA ALA A 253 6.20 6.95 -3.43
C ALA A 253 5.28 7.94 -2.70
N ASP A 254 4.76 7.55 -1.53
CA ASP A 254 3.95 8.39 -0.65
C ASP A 254 4.73 9.60 -0.14
N ALA A 255 6.01 9.40 0.17
CA ALA A 255 6.89 10.43 0.72
C ALA A 255 7.41 11.44 -0.33
N LEU A 256 7.21 11.17 -1.63
CA LEU A 256 7.60 12.02 -2.75
C LEU A 256 6.46 12.96 -3.14
N ASP A 257 6.04 13.81 -2.20
CA ASP A 257 4.85 14.65 -2.37
C ASP A 257 5.14 16.00 -3.05
N TYR A 258 5.41 15.93 -4.35
CA TYR A 258 5.63 17.09 -5.21
C TYR A 258 5.26 16.77 -6.66
N ASP A 259 5.14 17.80 -7.48
CA ASP A 259 4.78 17.66 -8.88
C ASP A 259 5.78 16.80 -9.64
N HIS A 260 5.27 15.95 -10.53
CA HIS A 260 6.06 15.06 -11.37
C HIS A 260 6.98 14.07 -10.63
N ALA A 261 6.62 13.69 -9.40
CA ALA A 261 7.39 12.73 -8.59
C ALA A 261 7.61 11.36 -9.27
N GLU A 262 6.82 10.99 -10.27
CA GLU A 262 7.08 9.82 -11.13
C GLU A 262 8.44 9.88 -11.83
N LEU A 263 8.95 11.08 -12.15
CA LEU A 263 10.28 11.26 -12.75
C LEU A 263 11.40 10.98 -11.75
N THR A 264 11.19 11.28 -10.47
CA THR A 264 12.10 10.88 -9.39
C THR A 264 12.16 9.36 -9.30
N VAL A 265 11.01 8.68 -9.32
CA VAL A 265 10.96 7.21 -9.32
C VAL A 265 11.65 6.64 -10.55
N GLN A 266 11.43 7.22 -11.73
CA GLN A 266 12.10 6.83 -12.97
C GLN A 266 13.62 6.99 -12.87
N ALA A 267 14.11 8.09 -12.28
CA ALA A 267 15.54 8.31 -12.04
C ALA A 267 16.14 7.25 -11.11
N ILE A 268 15.44 6.89 -10.03
CA ILE A 268 15.83 5.79 -9.13
C ILE A 268 15.91 4.46 -9.90
N CYS A 269 14.88 4.13 -10.69
CA CYS A 269 14.86 2.92 -11.50
C CYS A 269 16.01 2.88 -12.53
N ASN A 270 16.35 4.02 -13.11
CA ASN A 270 17.47 4.13 -14.05
C ASN A 270 18.83 3.98 -13.37
N ILE A 271 19.02 4.55 -12.17
CA ILE A 271 20.22 4.31 -11.36
C ILE A 271 20.43 2.82 -11.11
N VAL A 272 19.38 2.09 -10.71
CA VAL A 272 19.44 0.64 -10.49
C VAL A 272 19.87 -0.09 -11.77
N LYS A 273 19.28 0.24 -12.93
CA LYS A 273 19.66 -0.37 -14.23
C LYS A 273 21.11 -0.07 -14.59
N ASP A 274 21.53 1.19 -14.47
CA ASP A 274 22.87 1.64 -14.84
C ASP A 274 23.96 1.00 -13.95
N ILE A 275 23.67 0.73 -12.67
CA ILE A 275 24.56 -0.03 -11.79
C ILE A 275 24.65 -1.49 -12.23
N ASN A 276 23.53 -2.13 -12.61
CA ASN A 276 23.56 -3.51 -13.11
C ASN A 276 24.38 -3.67 -14.39
N GLN A 277 24.39 -2.66 -15.26
CA GLN A 277 25.21 -2.65 -16.47
C GLN A 277 26.73 -2.62 -16.18
N GLN A 278 27.13 -2.32 -14.95
CA GLN A 278 28.53 -2.24 -14.52
C GLN A 278 29.05 -3.55 -13.93
N GLY A 279 28.28 -4.64 -14.00
CA GLY A 279 28.70 -5.98 -13.59
C GLY A 279 28.52 -6.29 -12.11
N THR A 280 27.75 -5.48 -11.37
CA THR A 280 27.30 -5.78 -10.00
C THR A 280 25.77 -5.95 -9.95
N ARG A 281 25.23 -6.49 -8.85
CA ARG A 281 23.79 -6.67 -8.66
C ARG A 281 23.22 -5.53 -7.83
N CYS A 282 22.22 -4.85 -8.39
CA CYS A 282 21.44 -3.85 -7.67
C CYS A 282 19.94 -4.05 -7.93
N SER A 283 19.09 -3.80 -6.95
CA SER A 283 17.65 -3.92 -7.10
C SER A 283 16.91 -2.75 -6.44
N GLY A 284 15.75 -2.40 -6.98
CA GLY A 284 14.81 -1.47 -6.38
C GLY A 284 13.91 -2.13 -5.33
N PHE A 285 13.42 -1.36 -4.36
CA PHE A 285 12.39 -1.79 -3.43
C PHE A 285 11.40 -0.65 -3.11
N PRO A 286 10.25 -0.59 -3.80
CA PRO A 286 9.20 0.38 -3.48
C PRO A 286 8.47 -0.03 -2.20
N LEU A 287 8.39 0.88 -1.23
CA LEU A 287 7.46 0.79 -0.12
C LEU A 287 6.04 1.14 -0.61
N GLY A 288 5.06 0.35 -0.18
CA GLY A 288 3.66 0.52 -0.57
C GLY A 288 2.78 -0.60 -0.01
N GLY A 289 1.54 -0.70 -0.49
CA GLY A 289 0.69 -1.87 -0.26
C GLY A 289 0.03 -1.98 1.11
N LYS A 290 -0.14 -0.88 1.85
CA LYS A 290 -0.94 -0.86 3.09
C LYS A 290 -2.40 -1.17 2.80
N GLU A 291 -3.10 -1.77 3.76
CA GLU A 291 -4.57 -1.90 3.75
C GLU A 291 -5.16 -2.49 2.46
N GLY A 292 -4.45 -3.44 1.85
CA GLY A 292 -4.89 -4.11 0.64
C GLY A 292 -4.64 -3.34 -0.67
N ASP A 293 -3.97 -2.19 -0.67
CA ASP A 293 -3.61 -1.44 -1.88
C ASP A 293 -2.88 -2.30 -2.93
N GLN A 294 -1.90 -3.09 -2.49
CA GLN A 294 -1.18 -4.00 -3.38
C GLN A 294 -2.08 -5.15 -3.87
N THR A 295 -3.00 -5.61 -3.01
CA THR A 295 -4.00 -6.62 -3.37
C THR A 295 -4.93 -6.09 -4.46
N ALA A 296 -5.46 -4.88 -4.28
CA ALA A 296 -6.33 -4.23 -5.26
C ALA A 296 -5.63 -4.09 -6.61
N SER A 297 -4.41 -3.56 -6.61
CA SER A 297 -3.61 -3.38 -7.82
C SER A 297 -3.33 -4.68 -8.57
N GLN A 298 -3.00 -5.77 -7.85
CA GLN A 298 -2.79 -7.08 -8.45
C GLN A 298 -4.07 -7.65 -9.06
N VAL A 299 -5.18 -7.60 -8.32
CA VAL A 299 -6.47 -8.13 -8.77
C VAL A 299 -6.97 -7.40 -10.01
N CYS A 300 -6.89 -6.07 -10.01
CA CYS A 300 -7.17 -5.27 -11.19
C CYS A 300 -6.30 -5.72 -12.37
N GLY A 301 -4.98 -5.85 -12.15
CA GLY A 301 -4.01 -6.20 -13.18
C GLY A 301 -4.33 -7.52 -13.88
N TRP A 302 -4.62 -8.59 -13.13
CA TRP A 302 -4.89 -9.90 -13.74
C TRP A 302 -6.32 -10.06 -14.29
N ILE A 303 -7.29 -9.25 -13.85
CA ILE A 303 -8.69 -9.32 -14.36
C ILE A 303 -8.87 -8.42 -15.58
N THR A 304 -8.32 -7.21 -15.53
CA THR A 304 -8.62 -6.14 -16.49
C THR A 304 -7.44 -5.80 -17.41
N GLY A 305 -6.22 -6.23 -17.05
CA GLY A 305 -4.99 -5.79 -17.70
C GLY A 305 -4.42 -4.48 -17.16
N TYR A 306 -5.12 -3.80 -16.24
CA TYR A 306 -4.77 -2.48 -15.72
C TYR A 306 -4.79 -2.43 -14.19
N PRO A 307 -4.03 -1.53 -13.53
CA PRO A 307 -3.85 -1.56 -12.08
C PRO A 307 -4.99 -0.94 -11.25
N ALA A 308 -5.72 0.03 -11.79
CA ALA A 308 -6.93 0.71 -11.25
C ALA A 308 -7.21 1.89 -12.20
N ARG A 309 -8.12 2.82 -11.87
CA ARG A 309 -8.58 3.92 -12.76
C ARG A 309 -9.15 3.34 -14.06
N ILE A 310 -10.11 2.45 -13.91
CA ILE A 310 -10.69 1.67 -14.99
C ILE A 310 -12.17 1.99 -15.07
N SER A 311 -12.66 2.36 -16.26
CA SER A 311 -14.08 2.44 -16.55
C SER A 311 -14.57 1.18 -17.24
N PHE A 312 -15.76 0.72 -16.86
CA PHE A 312 -16.48 -0.36 -17.52
C PHE A 312 -17.67 0.14 -18.36
N ALA A 313 -17.86 1.46 -18.48
CA ALA A 313 -19.04 2.07 -19.10
C ALA A 313 -19.31 1.65 -20.56
N ARG A 314 -18.27 1.20 -21.29
CA ARG A 314 -18.40 0.73 -22.69
C ARG A 314 -18.56 -0.79 -22.83
N GLY A 315 -18.69 -1.51 -21.72
CA GLY A 315 -18.77 -2.98 -21.70
C GLY A 315 -17.41 -3.68 -21.87
N TYR A 316 -16.32 -2.94 -21.71
CA TYR A 316 -14.95 -3.47 -21.61
C TYR A 316 -14.09 -2.50 -20.78
N PRO A 317 -12.98 -2.96 -20.18
CA PRO A 317 -12.10 -2.11 -19.37
C PRO A 317 -11.42 -1.02 -20.20
N GLU A 318 -11.63 0.24 -19.83
CA GLU A 318 -10.87 1.39 -20.34
C GLU A 318 -10.04 2.01 -19.22
N TYR A 319 -8.74 2.08 -19.42
CA TYR A 319 -7.81 2.64 -18.45
C TYR A 319 -7.36 4.03 -18.84
N ASP A 320 -7.50 4.96 -17.91
CA ASP A 320 -6.88 6.28 -17.98
C ASP A 320 -6.53 6.74 -16.56
N PRO A 321 -5.22 6.90 -16.23
CA PRO A 321 -4.77 7.20 -14.88
C PRO A 321 -5.07 8.62 -14.39
N PHE A 322 -5.66 9.48 -15.24
CA PHE A 322 -6.01 10.87 -14.94
C PHE A 322 -7.50 11.13 -15.07
N LEU A 323 -8.14 10.64 -16.14
CA LEU A 323 -9.56 10.87 -16.41
C LEU A 323 -10.45 10.24 -15.34
N TYR A 324 -10.14 9.01 -14.94
CA TYR A 324 -10.95 8.26 -13.99
C TYR A 324 -10.58 8.57 -12.54
N ASP A 325 -10.21 9.82 -12.27
CA ASP A 325 -9.87 10.26 -10.93
C ASP A 325 -11.12 10.45 -10.05
N THR A 326 -11.39 9.62 -9.03
CA THR A 326 -12.62 9.72 -8.23
C THR A 326 -12.80 11.10 -7.61
N GLN A 327 -11.74 11.73 -7.11
CA GLN A 327 -11.84 13.06 -6.52
C GLN A 327 -12.15 14.10 -7.60
N ALA A 328 -11.47 14.02 -8.75
CA ALA A 328 -11.73 14.91 -9.88
C ALA A 328 -13.16 14.73 -10.43
N MET A 329 -13.62 13.49 -10.62
CA MET A 329 -14.96 13.17 -11.10
C MET A 329 -16.06 13.67 -10.15
N LEU A 330 -15.86 13.53 -8.82
CA LEU A 330 -16.78 14.07 -7.82
C LEU A 330 -16.77 15.61 -7.83
N ALA A 331 -15.59 16.23 -7.87
CA ALA A 331 -15.46 17.68 -7.90
C ALA A 331 -16.01 18.31 -9.20
N GLY A 332 -15.88 17.61 -10.32
CA GLY A 332 -16.42 17.99 -11.63
C GLY A 332 -17.91 17.72 -11.81
N GLY A 333 -18.55 17.01 -10.87
CA GLY A 333 -19.96 16.61 -10.98
C GLY A 333 -20.22 15.56 -12.07
N GLU A 334 -19.19 14.80 -12.43
CA GLU A 334 -19.27 13.72 -13.43
C GLU A 334 -19.89 12.46 -12.83
N ALA A 335 -19.51 12.14 -11.58
CA ALA A 335 -20.03 10.98 -10.86
C ALA A 335 -21.41 11.26 -10.25
N ASP A 336 -22.33 10.31 -10.37
CA ASP A 336 -23.70 10.45 -9.87
C ASP A 336 -24.10 9.46 -8.76
N VAL A 337 -23.27 8.46 -8.49
CA VAL A 337 -23.29 7.63 -7.27
C VAL A 337 -21.85 7.27 -6.87
N LEU A 338 -21.54 7.33 -5.57
CA LEU A 338 -20.27 6.85 -5.01
C LEU A 338 -20.50 5.55 -4.22
N VAL A 339 -19.74 4.50 -4.52
CA VAL A 339 -19.60 3.32 -3.66
C VAL A 339 -18.23 3.38 -2.99
N TRP A 340 -18.17 3.45 -1.67
CA TRP A 340 -16.91 3.47 -0.92
C TRP A 340 -16.69 2.12 -0.23
N VAL A 341 -15.60 1.43 -0.59
CA VAL A 341 -15.27 0.11 -0.03
C VAL A 341 -13.99 0.18 0.79
N HIS A 342 -14.09 -0.06 2.10
CA HIS A 342 -12.92 -0.08 2.98
C HIS A 342 -13.08 -1.01 4.19
N ALA A 343 -12.36 -2.13 4.16
CA ALA A 343 -12.47 -3.19 5.15
C ALA A 343 -11.43 -3.11 6.29
N PHE A 344 -10.55 -2.10 6.32
CA PHE A 344 -9.37 -2.08 7.20
C PHE A 344 -9.34 -0.90 8.17
N ASP A 345 -9.24 0.35 7.72
CA ASP A 345 -9.20 1.52 8.60
C ASP A 345 -10.60 2.13 8.76
N THR A 346 -11.04 2.35 10.01
CA THR A 346 -12.32 3.01 10.29
C THR A 346 -12.27 4.53 10.19
N GLN A 347 -11.09 5.13 10.10
CA GLN A 347 -10.93 6.55 9.87
C GLN A 347 -10.91 6.92 8.38
N ALA A 348 -10.61 5.96 7.52
CA ALA A 348 -10.62 6.12 6.07
C ALA A 348 -12.05 6.07 5.50
N THR A 349 -12.76 7.14 5.79
CA THR A 349 -14.13 7.45 5.37
C THR A 349 -14.17 7.98 3.92
N PRO A 350 -15.33 7.92 3.23
CA PRO A 350 -15.45 8.47 1.89
C PRO A 350 -15.15 9.98 1.84
N PRO A 351 -14.70 10.50 0.68
CA PRO A 351 -14.54 11.94 0.47
C PRO A 351 -15.88 12.68 0.63
N GLU A 352 -15.83 13.93 1.09
CA GLU A 352 -17.03 14.76 1.22
C GLU A 352 -17.64 15.04 -0.17
N THR A 353 -18.91 14.68 -0.33
CA THR A 353 -19.64 14.89 -1.58
C THR A 353 -21.14 15.05 -1.34
N ASN A 354 -21.83 15.63 -2.34
CA ASN A 354 -23.29 15.72 -2.41
C ASN A 354 -23.92 14.59 -3.22
N VAL A 355 -23.09 13.75 -3.84
CA VAL A 355 -23.50 12.59 -4.61
C VAL A 355 -24.00 11.49 -3.65
N PRO A 356 -25.11 10.78 -3.96
CA PRO A 356 -25.54 9.63 -3.20
C PRO A 356 -24.39 8.63 -2.97
N THR A 357 -24.15 8.27 -1.71
CA THR A 357 -23.00 7.48 -1.31
C THR A 357 -23.43 6.19 -0.58
N ILE A 358 -22.91 5.07 -1.06
CA ILE A 358 -23.05 3.73 -0.48
C ILE A 358 -21.72 3.36 0.17
N VAL A 359 -21.69 3.21 1.49
CA VAL A 359 -20.47 2.85 2.22
C VAL A 359 -20.53 1.38 2.64
N ILE A 360 -19.54 0.61 2.19
CA ILE A 360 -19.28 -0.78 2.59
C ILE A 360 -17.98 -0.76 3.39
N GLY A 361 -18.11 -0.58 4.72
CA GLY A 361 -17.00 -0.18 5.58
C GLY A 361 -16.80 -1.11 6.77
N ARG A 362 -15.57 -1.17 7.30
CA ARG A 362 -15.26 -1.87 8.54
C ARG A 362 -16.21 -1.44 9.66
N SER A 363 -16.74 -2.40 10.43
CA SER A 363 -17.56 -2.10 11.60
C SER A 363 -16.87 -1.13 12.56
N GLY A 364 -17.62 -0.13 13.04
CA GLY A 364 -17.10 0.97 13.87
C GLY A 364 -16.63 2.21 13.11
N MET A 365 -16.76 2.23 11.78
CA MET A 365 -16.62 3.46 11.00
C MET A 365 -17.69 4.48 11.42
N CYS A 366 -17.25 5.70 11.71
CA CYS A 366 -18.09 6.82 12.13
C CYS A 366 -18.03 7.93 11.10
N PHE A 367 -19.15 8.60 10.89
CA PHE A 367 -19.28 9.60 9.83
C PHE A 367 -19.74 10.95 10.37
N HIS A 368 -19.18 12.04 9.85
CA HIS A 368 -19.66 13.40 10.13
C HIS A 368 -21.02 13.68 9.46
N LYS A 369 -21.23 13.13 8.26
CA LYS A 369 -22.48 13.20 7.48
C LYS A 369 -23.07 11.79 7.35
N GLN A 370 -24.40 11.67 7.44
CA GLN A 370 -25.07 10.40 7.16
C GLN A 370 -25.07 10.13 5.64
N HIS A 371 -24.80 8.88 5.29
CA HIS A 371 -24.78 8.40 3.91
C HIS A 371 -26.09 7.69 3.57
N GLU A 372 -26.44 7.63 2.29
CA GLU A 372 -27.68 7.01 1.80
C GLU A 372 -27.75 5.53 2.17
N VAL A 373 -26.61 4.83 2.14
CA VAL A 373 -26.49 3.46 2.62
C VAL A 373 -25.16 3.28 3.37
N PHE A 374 -25.20 2.66 4.54
CA PHE A 374 -24.02 2.12 5.22
C PHE A 374 -24.24 0.64 5.54
N ILE A 375 -23.30 -0.21 5.11
CA ILE A 375 -23.28 -1.64 5.40
C ILE A 375 -21.96 -1.96 6.11
N PRO A 376 -21.99 -2.23 7.43
CA PRO A 376 -20.80 -2.67 8.16
C PRO A 376 -20.41 -4.08 7.73
N ILE A 377 -19.11 -4.28 7.49
CA ILE A 377 -18.52 -5.56 7.08
C ILE A 377 -17.44 -6.02 8.05
N GLY A 378 -17.17 -7.32 8.02
CA GLY A 378 -16.04 -7.93 8.70
C GLY A 378 -14.72 -7.60 8.03
N THR A 379 -13.65 -7.51 8.81
CA THR A 379 -12.28 -7.28 8.32
C THR A 379 -11.62 -8.61 7.93
N PRO A 380 -11.12 -8.77 6.70
CA PRO A 380 -10.36 -9.96 6.32
C PRO A 380 -9.09 -10.07 7.18
N GLY A 381 -8.80 -11.26 7.70
CA GLY A 381 -7.69 -11.48 8.65
C GLY A 381 -8.05 -11.28 10.12
N ILE A 382 -9.30 -10.88 10.40
CA ILE A 382 -9.86 -10.74 11.74
C ILE A 382 -11.19 -11.50 11.83
N ASP A 383 -12.18 -11.08 11.04
CA ASP A 383 -13.57 -11.55 11.15
C ASP A 383 -13.88 -12.67 10.14
N HIS A 384 -13.09 -12.77 9.07
CA HIS A 384 -13.16 -13.86 8.10
C HIS A 384 -11.78 -14.16 7.49
N VAL A 385 -11.66 -15.36 6.91
CA VAL A 385 -10.47 -15.75 6.13
C VAL A 385 -10.42 -14.96 4.82
N GLY A 386 -9.24 -14.85 4.22
CA GLY A 386 -9.05 -14.13 2.96
C GLY A 386 -7.63 -14.27 2.42
N HIS A 387 -7.35 -13.56 1.34
CA HIS A 387 -5.99 -13.45 0.80
C HIS A 387 -5.61 -11.99 0.59
N ALA A 388 -4.39 -11.62 0.94
CA ALA A 388 -3.82 -10.31 0.67
C ALA A 388 -2.40 -10.43 0.11
N TYR A 389 -1.99 -9.50 -0.72
CA TYR A 389 -0.63 -9.47 -1.26
C TYR A 389 0.28 -8.60 -0.41
N ARG A 390 1.49 -9.13 -0.14
CA ARG A 390 2.58 -8.36 0.48
C ARG A 390 3.10 -7.30 -0.51
N MET A 391 3.68 -6.21 0.00
CA MET A 391 4.15 -5.07 -0.81
C MET A 391 5.13 -5.45 -1.93
N ASP A 392 5.90 -6.53 -1.77
CA ASP A 392 6.84 -7.01 -2.78
C ASP A 392 6.18 -7.84 -3.88
N SER A 393 4.83 -7.91 -3.89
CA SER A 393 3.97 -8.57 -4.89
C SER A 393 4.19 -10.09 -5.07
N ALA A 394 5.21 -10.67 -4.46
CA ALA A 394 5.61 -12.06 -4.67
C ALA A 394 4.82 -13.05 -3.82
N ILE A 395 4.25 -12.60 -2.69
CA ILE A 395 3.60 -13.48 -1.71
C ILE A 395 2.14 -13.07 -1.51
N ALA A 396 1.24 -14.04 -1.72
CA ALA A 396 -0.13 -14.00 -1.26
C ALA A 396 -0.20 -14.60 0.15
N LEU A 397 -0.56 -13.77 1.13
CA LEU A 397 -0.75 -14.15 2.53
C LEU A 397 -2.14 -14.76 2.70
N ARG A 398 -2.20 -15.94 3.32
CA ARG A 398 -3.46 -16.58 3.71
C ARG A 398 -3.91 -16.05 5.07
N LEU A 399 -4.89 -15.16 5.06
CA LEU A 399 -5.42 -14.51 6.25
C LEU A 399 -6.29 -15.47 7.08
N LYS A 400 -6.21 -15.35 8.41
CA LYS A 400 -6.93 -16.20 9.37
C LYS A 400 -8.24 -15.53 9.83
N LYS A 401 -9.23 -16.33 10.26
CA LYS A 401 -10.39 -15.84 11.04
C LYS A 401 -10.02 -15.95 12.52
N LEU A 402 -10.03 -14.84 13.24
CA LEU A 402 -9.59 -14.73 14.64
C LEU A 402 -10.76 -14.60 15.62
N ARG A 403 -11.93 -14.13 15.16
CA ARG A 403 -13.16 -14.05 15.95
C ARG A 403 -14.40 -14.24 15.09
N ASP A 404 -15.55 -14.44 15.71
CA ASP A 404 -16.83 -14.52 15.01
C ASP A 404 -17.67 -13.26 15.24
N ALA A 405 -17.65 -12.35 14.28
CA ALA A 405 -18.33 -11.07 14.38
C ALA A 405 -19.79 -11.09 13.90
N ASN A 406 -20.26 -12.20 13.29
CA ASN A 406 -21.54 -12.25 12.56
C ASN A 406 -21.72 -11.12 11.54
N LEU A 407 -20.61 -10.59 11.01
CA LEU A 407 -20.60 -9.59 9.96
C LEU A 407 -20.35 -10.26 8.60
N PRO A 408 -21.01 -9.80 7.53
CA PRO A 408 -20.74 -10.27 6.19
C PRO A 408 -19.35 -9.80 5.74
N SER A 409 -18.72 -10.58 4.87
CA SER A 409 -17.51 -10.20 4.15
C SER A 409 -17.80 -9.15 3.09
N THR A 410 -16.76 -8.44 2.63
CA THR A 410 -16.87 -7.49 1.51
C THR A 410 -17.46 -8.16 0.26
N ALA A 411 -16.99 -9.37 -0.05
CA ALA A 411 -17.42 -10.11 -1.23
C ALA A 411 -18.91 -10.50 -1.18
N GLU A 412 -19.42 -10.95 -0.03
CA GLU A 412 -20.83 -11.29 0.14
C GLU A 412 -21.74 -10.10 -0.13
N ILE A 413 -21.39 -8.92 0.38
CA ILE A 413 -22.18 -7.69 0.16
C ILE A 413 -22.15 -7.26 -1.30
N LEU A 414 -20.97 -7.18 -1.91
CA LEU A 414 -20.83 -6.73 -3.30
C LEU A 414 -21.52 -7.68 -4.28
N ASN A 415 -21.43 -8.99 -4.07
CA ASN A 415 -22.13 -9.98 -4.89
C ASN A 415 -23.66 -9.90 -4.71
N ALA A 416 -24.14 -9.66 -3.48
CA ALA A 416 -25.56 -9.49 -3.22
C ALA A 416 -26.12 -8.22 -3.89
N ILE A 417 -25.35 -7.12 -3.89
CA ILE A 417 -25.71 -5.90 -4.61
C ILE A 417 -25.71 -6.16 -6.12
N ALA A 418 -24.65 -6.76 -6.66
CA ALA A 418 -24.55 -7.07 -8.10
C ALA A 418 -25.71 -7.95 -8.59
N SER A 419 -26.16 -8.90 -7.77
CA SER A 419 -27.30 -9.78 -8.11
C SER A 419 -28.66 -9.08 -8.08
N ALA A 420 -28.76 -7.91 -7.44
CA ALA A 420 -30.00 -7.13 -7.28
C ALA A 420 -30.02 -5.83 -8.12
N ALA A 421 -28.88 -5.48 -8.72
CA ALA A 421 -28.66 -4.30 -9.56
C ALA A 421 -29.01 -4.59 -11.03
#